data_AF-A0A3B9VE09-F1
#
_entry.id   AF-A0A3B9VE09-F1
#
_cell.length_a   1.000
_cell.length_b   1.000
_cell.length_c   1.000
_cell.angle_alpha   90.00
_cell.angle_beta   90.00
_cell.angle_gamma   90.00
#
_symmetry.space_group_name_H-M   'P 1'
#
loop_
_entity.id
_entity.type
_entity.pdbx_description
1 polymer ?
#
loop_
_entity_poly.entity_id
_entity_poly.type
_entity_poly.pdbx_seq_one_letter_code
_entity_poly.pdbx_strand_id
1 'polypeptide(L)' 'MIYDRLLEGLDSLQSVQVLRFVDEFHKQKTQRLSIMVANDERDVKDFAPDRILRIDNRRLIK' A
#
# COMPACT_ATOMS: atom_id res chain seq x y z
N MET A 1 1.27 -6.66 9.25
CA MET A 1 0.51 -7.35 8.17
C MET A 1 1.19 -7.03 6.87
N ILE A 2 1.28 -7.99 5.96
CA ILE A 2 1.92 -7.81 4.65
C ILE A 2 0.83 -7.99 3.60
N TYR A 3 0.66 -6.99 2.74
CA TYR A 3 -0.27 -7.00 1.62
C TYR A 3 0.57 -7.09 0.35
N ASP A 4 0.54 -8.25 -0.30
CA ASP A 4 1.18 -8.47 -1.60
C ASP A 4 0.12 -8.42 -2.69
N ARG A 5 0.36 -7.61 -3.73
CA ARG A 5 -0.53 -7.44 -4.89
C ARG A 5 -2.00 -7.11 -4.58
N LEU A 6 -2.22 -6.34 -3.51
CA LEU A 6 -3.57 -5.99 -3.02
C LEU A 6 -4.49 -5.35 -4.08
N LEU A 7 -3.91 -4.64 -5.05
CA LEU A 7 -4.62 -3.86 -6.06
C LEU A 7 -4.62 -4.55 -7.44
N GLU A 8 -4.07 -5.77 -7.57
CA GLU A 8 -3.96 -6.47 -8.84
C GLU A 8 -5.36 -6.82 -9.40
N GLY A 9 -5.63 -6.38 -10.64
CA GLY A 9 -6.90 -6.61 -11.32
C GLY A 9 -8.03 -5.65 -10.94
N LEU A 10 -7.77 -4.67 -10.07
CA LEU A 10 -8.75 -3.64 -9.70
C LEU A 10 -8.67 -2.44 -10.64
N ASP A 11 -9.81 -1.80 -10.88
CA ASP A 11 -9.82 -0.46 -11.47
C ASP A 11 -9.39 0.61 -10.45
N SER A 12 -9.24 1.85 -10.92
CA SER A 12 -8.78 2.95 -10.07
C SER A 12 -9.75 3.28 -8.92
N LEU A 13 -11.06 3.17 -9.15
CA LEU A 13 -12.08 3.46 -8.12
C LEU A 13 -12.07 2.38 -7.03
N GLN A 14 -12.02 1.11 -7.44
CA GLN A 14 -11.92 -0.04 -6.56
C GLN A 14 -10.64 0.01 -5.72
N SER A 15 -9.52 0.36 -6.34
CA SER A 15 -8.23 0.49 -5.66
C SER A 15 -8.29 1.53 -4.53
N VAL A 16 -8.89 2.69 -4.80
CA VAL A 16 -9.07 3.74 -3.79
C VAL A 16 -9.95 3.27 -2.63
N GLN A 17 -11.03 2.53 -2.91
CA GLN A 17 -11.91 1.99 -1.86
C GLN A 17 -11.18 0.98 -0.97
N VAL A 18 -10.39 0.08 -1.56
CA VAL A 18 -9.60 -0.91 -0.82
C VAL A 18 -8.55 -0.24 0.06
N LEU A 19 -7.84 0.76 -0.47
CA LEU A 19 -6.85 1.52 0.31
C LEU A 19 -7.47 2.24 1.51
N ARG A 20 -8.64 2.86 1.33
CA ARG A 20 -9.38 3.50 2.43
C ARG A 20 -9.79 2.49 3.50
N PHE A 21 -10.30 1.33 3.10
CA PHE A 21 -10.66 0.27 4.04
C PHE A 21 -9.46 -0.19 4.87
N VAL A 22 -8.31 -0.39 4.23
CA VAL A 22 -7.07 -0.78 4.92
C VAL A 22 -6.62 0.29 5.90
N ASP A 23 -6.66 1.57 5.51
CA ASP A 23 -6.35 2.70 6.39
C ASP A 23 -7.28 2.76 7.62
N GLU A 24 -8.60 2.66 7.41
CA GLU A 24 -9.58 2.64 8.50
C GLU A 24 -9.40 1.45 9.44
N PHE A 25 -9.13 0.26 8.89
CA PHE A 25 -8.87 -0.94 9.66
C PHE A 25 -7.61 -0.79 10.54
N HIS A 26 -6.57 -0.11 10.04
CA HIS A 26 -5.36 0.16 10.80
C HIS A 26 -5.54 1.24 11.86
N LYS A 27 -6.36 2.27 11.60
CA LYS A 27 -6.71 3.29 12.62
C LYS A 27 -7.37 2.69 13.85
N GLN A 28 -8.16 1.61 13.68
CA GLN A 28 -8.81 0.91 14.79
C GLN A 28 -7.87 0.00 15.58
N LYS A 29 -6.75 -0.44 14.99
CA LYS A 29 -5.77 -1.31 15.65
C LYS A 29 -4.46 -0.57 15.88
N THR A 30 -4.36 0.06 17.05
CA THR A 30 -3.16 0.76 17.49
C THR A 30 -1.90 -0.12 17.37
N GLN A 31 -0.90 0.41 16.64
CA GLN A 31 0.51 0.03 16.65
C GLN A 31 0.94 -1.31 16.01
N ARG A 32 0.28 -1.77 14.93
CA ARG A 32 0.82 -2.90 14.14
C ARG A 32 1.42 -2.41 12.84
N LEU A 33 2.70 -2.76 12.60
CA LEU A 33 3.37 -2.53 11.33
C LEU A 33 2.57 -3.15 10.17
N SER A 34 2.28 -2.35 9.14
CA SER A 34 1.73 -2.78 7.87
C SER A 34 2.72 -2.50 6.75
N ILE A 35 2.82 -3.44 5.82
CA ILE A 35 3.66 -3.33 4.63
C ILE A 35 2.76 -3.61 3.43
N MET A 36 2.76 -2.71 2.46
CA MET A 36 2.04 -2.87 1.20
C MET A 36 3.04 -2.87 0.05
N VAL A 37 2.91 -3.86 -0.83
CA VAL A 37 3.72 -3.97 -2.05
C VAL A 37 2.86 -3.52 -3.22
N ALA A 38 3.31 -2.49 -3.92
CA ALA A 38 2.70 -1.97 -5.14
C ALA A 38 3.73 -1.97 -6.26
N ASN A 39 3.26 -2.19 -7.50
CA ASN A 39 4.11 -2.19 -8.69
C ASN A 39 4.28 -0.78 -9.28
N ASP A 40 3.31 0.10 -9.06
CA ASP A 40 3.32 1.48 -9.55
C ASP A 40 3.11 2.48 -8.40
N GLU A 41 3.84 3.60 -8.41
CA GLU A 41 3.66 4.69 -7.44
C GLU A 41 2.26 5.33 -7.56
N ARG A 42 1.64 5.26 -8.74
CA ARG A 42 0.27 5.76 -8.97
C ARG A 42 -0.77 5.00 -8.16
N ASP A 43 -0.53 3.72 -7.91
CA ASP A 43 -1.43 2.85 -7.16
C ASP A 43 -1.51 3.26 -5.69
N VAL A 44 -0.49 3.97 -5.18
CA VAL A 44 -0.39 4.37 -3.78
C VAL A 44 -0.51 5.87 -3.58
N LYS A 45 -0.79 6.64 -4.65
CA LYS A 45 -0.81 8.11 -4.63
C LYS A 45 -1.80 8.69 -3.61
N ASP A 46 -2.94 8.02 -3.43
CA ASP A 46 -4.01 8.46 -2.52
C ASP A 46 -3.87 7.83 -1.12
N PHE A 47 -2.83 7.03 -0.90
CA PHE A 47 -2.48 6.45 0.39
C PHE A 47 -1.32 7.25 0.99
N ALA A 48 -1.36 7.54 2.29
CA ALA A 48 -0.33 8.30 2.99
C ALA A 48 0.52 7.36 3.88
N PRO A 49 1.47 6.58 3.31
CA PRO A 49 2.31 5.71 4.10
C PRO A 49 3.30 6.52 4.96
N ASP A 50 3.65 6.01 6.14
CA ASP A 50 4.70 6.59 6.96
C ASP A 50 6.07 6.60 6.26
N ARG A 51 6.32 5.58 5.42
CA ARG A 51 7.55 5.42 4.63
C ARG A 51 7.27 4.70 3.31
N ILE A 52 7.97 5.13 2.27
CA ILE A 52 8.01 4.47 0.97
C ILE A 52 9.41 3.89 0.77
N LEU A 53 9.47 2.60 0.40
CA LEU A 53 10.70 1.90 0.08
C LEU A 53 10.65 1.49 -1.39
N ARG A 54 11.58 2.01 -2.20
CA ARG A 54 11.66 1.66 -3.61
C ARG A 54 12.62 0.50 -3.80
N ILE A 55 12.16 -0.57 -4.46
CA ILE A 55 12.97 -1.74 -4.78
C ILE A 55 13.09 -1.83 -6.29
N ASP A 56 14.31 -1.88 -6.81
CA ASP A 56 14.58 -2.13 -8.21
C ASP A 56 15.81 -3.06 -8.34
N ASN A 57 15.74 -3.99 -9.29
CA ASN A 57 16.70 -5.08 -9.47
C ASN A 57 17.05 -5.83 -8.17
N ARG A 58 16.03 -6.11 -7.34
CA ARG A 58 16.14 -6.76 -6.02
C ARG A 58 17.02 -6.00 -5.01
N ARG A 59 17.24 -4.70 -5.24
CA ARG A 59 17.98 -3.81 -4.34
C ARG A 59 17.08 -2.69 -3.86
N LEU A 60 17.22 -2.33 -2.60
CA LEU A 60 16.60 -1.13 -2.06
C LEU A 60 17.33 0.08 -2.66
N ILE A 61 16.58 0.97 -3.31
CA ILE A 61 17.09 2.21 -3.90
C ILE A 61 16.68 3.38 -3.00
N LYS A 62 17.63 4.29 -2.75
CA LYS A 62 17.48 5.44 -1.85
C LYS A 62 16.83 6.62 -2.56
#